data_AF-A0AAD9F5I4-F1
#
_entry.id   AF-A0AAD9F5I4-F1
#
_cell.length_a   1.000
_cell.length_b   1.000
_cell.length_c   1.000
_cell.angle_alpha   90.00
_cell.angle_beta   90.00
_cell.angle_gamma   90.00
#
_symmetry.space_group_name_H-M   'P 1'
#
loop_
_entity.id
_entity.type
_entity.pdbx_description
1 polymer ?
#
loop_
_entity_poly.entity_id
_entity_poly.type
_entity_poly.pdbx_seq_one_letter_code
_entity_poly.pdbx_strand_id
1 'polypeptide(L)'
;MQGKVVHAETTVAHAVLNGMHYYHQDWIHAAAHVTVPPLRIDSNTPSYLMGLLANDSLSVVASEHRPFSTMQRALGKEDFTKIPHGLAGVQDRMSVMWERGVVTGKMDENRFVAVTSSNAAKIYNLYPRKGRIIPGADADLVVWDPDAARMISVSTQVQGGDFNMYEGLRCHGVPLVTISRGRLVCENGVFMCAEGSGKFYPQRTFPDYLYKKMVQREKAIKGVDRDPYSGDVAKVANTMKKELGLGPMDGDPKGVPRAHQGVRDLHESSFSLSGSQVDDHVPKRSSARILAPPGGRSSGIW
;
A
#
# COMPACT_ATOMS: atom_id res chain seq x y z
N MET A 1 -2.17 14.04 -20.41
CA MET A 1 -1.43 13.39 -19.31
C MET A 1 0.05 13.76 -19.41
N GLN A 2 0.74 14.01 -18.28
CA GLN A 2 2.15 14.45 -18.25
C GLN A 2 3.19 13.31 -18.40
N GLY A 3 2.76 12.07 -18.66
CA GLY A 3 3.67 10.92 -18.86
C GLY A 3 4.41 10.43 -17.60
N LYS A 4 4.01 10.87 -16.40
CA LYS A 4 4.59 10.38 -15.13
C LYS A 4 4.29 8.89 -14.96
N VAL A 5 5.27 8.15 -14.42
CA VAL A 5 5.10 6.72 -14.11
C VAL A 5 4.53 6.61 -12.71
N VAL A 6 3.20 6.71 -12.61
CA VAL A 6 2.44 6.57 -11.36
C VAL A 6 1.36 5.54 -11.57
N HIS A 7 1.26 4.60 -10.64
CA HIS A 7 0.15 3.67 -10.54
C HIS A 7 -0.56 3.96 -9.22
N ALA A 8 -1.88 3.85 -9.24
CA ALA A 8 -2.69 4.17 -8.09
C ALA A 8 -3.66 3.01 -7.82
N GLU A 9 -3.85 2.76 -6.54
CA GLU A 9 -4.80 1.80 -5.99
C GLU A 9 -5.90 2.57 -5.27
N THR A 10 -7.11 2.02 -5.28
CA THR A 10 -8.18 2.44 -4.36
C THR A 10 -8.77 1.22 -3.67
N THR A 11 -9.58 1.45 -2.65
CA THR A 11 -10.29 0.35 -1.98
C THR A 11 -11.73 0.27 -2.42
N VAL A 12 -12.34 -0.91 -2.28
CA VAL A 12 -13.77 -1.10 -2.52
C VAL A 12 -14.60 -0.11 -1.71
N ALA A 13 -14.25 0.10 -0.44
CA ALA A 13 -14.98 1.03 0.41
C ALA A 13 -14.92 2.45 -0.15
N HIS A 14 -13.76 2.95 -0.57
CA HIS A 14 -13.63 4.27 -1.17
C HIS A 14 -14.37 4.40 -2.51
N ALA A 15 -14.33 3.35 -3.33
CA ALA A 15 -14.95 3.36 -4.65
C ALA A 15 -16.49 3.23 -4.60
N VAL A 16 -17.08 2.93 -3.44
CA VAL A 16 -18.49 2.53 -3.33
C VAL A 16 -19.25 3.24 -2.21
N LEU A 17 -18.58 3.59 -1.11
CA LEU A 17 -19.17 4.25 0.06
C LEU A 17 -18.70 5.70 0.19
N ASN A 18 -19.50 6.51 0.87
CA ASN A 18 -19.13 7.89 1.22
C ASN A 18 -19.06 8.07 2.74
N GLY A 19 -18.56 9.23 3.16
CA GLY A 19 -18.30 9.57 4.56
C GLY A 19 -19.53 9.93 5.37
N MET A 20 -20.74 9.93 4.80
CA MET A 20 -21.97 10.21 5.57
C MET A 20 -22.20 9.19 6.68
N HIS A 21 -21.66 7.98 6.53
CA HIS A 21 -21.71 6.96 7.58
C HIS A 21 -21.05 7.39 8.89
N TYR A 22 -20.08 8.32 8.88
CA TYR A 22 -19.47 8.86 10.10
C TYR A 22 -20.43 9.69 10.96
N TYR A 23 -21.51 10.18 10.37
CA TYR A 23 -22.52 11.02 11.02
C TYR A 23 -23.80 10.23 11.35
N HIS A 24 -23.74 8.91 11.26
CA HIS A 24 -24.85 8.06 11.68
C HIS A 24 -25.09 8.20 13.19
N GLN A 25 -26.37 8.20 13.61
CA GLN A 25 -26.75 8.42 15.01
C GLN A 25 -26.27 7.29 15.94
N ASP A 26 -26.23 6.06 15.41
CA ASP A 26 -25.58 4.94 16.08
C ASP A 26 -24.05 5.02 15.94
N TRP A 27 -23.38 5.17 17.08
CA TRP A 27 -21.93 5.22 17.19
C TRP A 27 -21.26 3.96 16.63
N ILE A 28 -21.87 2.78 16.79
CA ILE A 28 -21.29 1.52 16.30
C ILE A 28 -21.19 1.56 14.77
N HIS A 29 -22.27 1.96 14.09
CA HIS A 29 -22.28 2.17 12.65
C HIS A 29 -21.20 3.17 12.22
N ALA A 30 -21.10 4.32 12.88
CA ALA A 30 -20.11 5.35 12.54
C ALA A 30 -18.67 4.84 12.72
N ALA A 31 -18.38 4.22 13.86
CA ALA A 31 -17.07 3.66 14.19
C ALA A 31 -16.66 2.51 13.25
N ALA A 32 -17.63 1.75 12.72
CA ALA A 32 -17.38 0.65 11.79
C ALA A 32 -16.80 1.11 10.44
N HIS A 33 -17.02 2.37 10.05
CA HIS A 33 -16.52 2.95 8.80
C HIS A 33 -15.16 3.67 8.96
N VAL A 34 -14.61 3.72 10.18
CA VAL A 34 -13.36 4.44 10.46
C VAL A 34 -12.17 3.74 9.79
N THR A 35 -11.53 4.46 8.87
CA THR A 35 -10.35 4.02 8.13
C THR A 35 -9.50 5.22 7.73
N VAL A 36 -8.32 4.96 7.19
CA VAL A 36 -7.41 6.00 6.67
C VAL A 36 -6.91 5.65 5.26
N PRO A 37 -6.91 6.62 4.32
CA PRO A 37 -7.62 7.91 4.39
C PRO A 37 -9.13 7.72 4.66
N PRO A 38 -9.85 8.71 5.23
CA PRO A 38 -11.26 8.54 5.54
C PRO A 38 -12.12 8.54 4.27
N LEU A 39 -13.28 7.89 4.35
CA LEU A 39 -14.31 8.02 3.32
C LEU A 39 -14.72 9.51 3.19
N ARG A 40 -14.92 9.96 1.94
CA ARG A 40 -15.19 11.38 1.68
C ARG A 40 -16.68 11.68 1.76
N ILE A 41 -17.04 12.80 2.39
CA ILE A 41 -18.44 13.23 2.57
C ILE A 41 -19.13 13.50 1.22
N ASP A 42 -18.38 13.96 0.22
CA ASP A 42 -18.89 14.19 -1.13
C ASP A 42 -19.44 12.89 -1.74
N SER A 43 -20.75 12.87 -1.97
CA SER A 43 -21.50 11.74 -2.51
C SER A 43 -21.08 11.36 -3.94
N ASN A 44 -20.42 12.26 -4.68
CA ASN A 44 -19.89 11.96 -6.01
C ASN A 44 -18.58 11.17 -5.98
N THR A 45 -17.87 11.14 -4.85
CA THR A 45 -16.55 10.50 -4.73
C THR A 45 -16.56 9.04 -5.21
N PRO A 46 -17.49 8.17 -4.77
CA PRO A 46 -17.53 6.78 -5.24
C PRO A 46 -17.67 6.65 -6.75
N SER A 47 -18.64 7.37 -7.34
CA SER A 47 -18.91 7.35 -8.78
C SER A 47 -17.70 7.86 -9.59
N TYR A 48 -17.02 8.89 -9.08
CA TYR A 48 -15.81 9.42 -9.71
C TYR A 48 -14.64 8.43 -9.65
N LEU A 49 -14.37 7.84 -8.47
CA LEU A 49 -13.33 6.83 -8.31
C LEU A 49 -13.60 5.59 -9.17
N MET A 50 -14.86 5.17 -9.29
CA MET A 50 -15.26 4.09 -10.21
C MET A 50 -14.97 4.46 -11.68
N GLY A 51 -15.25 5.70 -12.08
CA GLY A 51 -14.90 6.21 -13.41
C GLY A 51 -13.38 6.24 -13.66
N LEU A 52 -12.58 6.57 -12.64
CA LEU A 52 -11.12 6.51 -12.72
C LEU A 52 -10.58 5.08 -12.79
N LEU A 53 -11.24 4.12 -12.13
CA LEU A 53 -10.95 2.69 -12.32
C LEU A 53 -11.29 2.24 -13.73
N ALA A 54 -12.42 2.67 -14.28
CA ALA A 54 -12.83 2.33 -15.64
C ALA A 54 -11.86 2.86 -16.70
N ASN A 55 -11.32 4.08 -16.53
CA ASN A 55 -10.43 4.74 -17.50
C ASN A 55 -8.93 4.51 -17.27
N ASP A 56 -8.55 3.63 -16.33
CA ASP A 56 -7.16 3.28 -15.98
C ASP A 56 -6.32 4.36 -15.30
N SER A 57 -6.93 5.48 -14.89
CA SER A 57 -6.27 6.43 -13.99
C SER A 57 -6.01 5.82 -12.61
N LEU A 58 -6.93 4.95 -12.15
CA LEU A 58 -6.70 4.01 -11.05
C LEU A 58 -6.54 2.61 -11.64
N SER A 59 -5.47 1.91 -11.26
CA SER A 59 -5.08 0.66 -11.91
C SER A 59 -5.61 -0.59 -11.20
N VAL A 60 -5.78 -0.54 -9.88
CA VAL A 60 -6.10 -1.72 -9.04
C VAL A 60 -7.13 -1.35 -7.98
N VAL A 61 -8.00 -2.31 -7.64
CA VAL A 61 -8.89 -2.23 -6.48
C VAL A 61 -8.57 -3.32 -5.46
N ALA A 62 -8.32 -2.90 -4.21
CA ALA A 62 -8.05 -3.75 -3.06
C ALA A 62 -9.16 -3.65 -2.00
N SER A 63 -9.16 -4.55 -1.02
CA SER A 63 -10.09 -4.45 0.12
C SER A 63 -9.51 -3.69 1.32
N GLU A 64 -8.17 -3.65 1.45
CA GLU A 64 -7.48 -3.26 2.70
C GLU A 64 -8.06 -3.96 3.95
N HIS A 65 -8.39 -5.24 3.80
CA HIS A 65 -9.12 -6.01 4.82
C HIS A 65 -8.37 -6.04 6.16
N ARG A 66 -8.93 -5.36 7.15
CA ARG A 66 -8.45 -5.31 8.54
C ARG A 66 -9.66 -5.14 9.46
N PRO A 67 -10.46 -6.19 9.67
CA PRO A 67 -11.67 -6.10 10.47
C PRO A 67 -11.34 -5.98 11.96
N PHE A 68 -12.10 -5.12 12.64
CA PHE A 68 -12.15 -5.03 14.09
C PHE A 68 -13.59 -5.26 14.54
N SER A 69 -13.77 -5.99 15.63
CA SER A 69 -15.07 -6.13 16.27
C SER A 69 -15.53 -4.80 16.85
N THR A 70 -16.83 -4.68 17.10
CA THR A 70 -17.40 -3.51 17.76
C THR A 70 -16.76 -3.26 19.13
N MET A 71 -16.47 -4.33 19.88
CA MET A 71 -15.76 -4.24 21.16
C MET A 71 -14.35 -3.65 21.02
N GLN A 72 -13.61 -4.04 19.98
CA GLN A 72 -12.29 -3.46 19.71
C GLN A 72 -12.39 -1.99 19.29
N ARG A 73 -13.43 -1.64 18.51
CA ARG A 73 -13.68 -0.26 18.11
C ARG A 73 -14.00 0.64 19.30
N ALA A 74 -14.70 0.12 20.30
CA ALA A 74 -15.11 0.84 21.51
C ALA A 74 -13.95 1.41 22.33
N LEU A 75 -12.70 1.00 22.06
CA LEU A 75 -11.50 1.66 22.60
C LEU A 75 -11.48 3.18 22.33
N GLY A 76 -12.09 3.63 21.22
CA GLY A 76 -12.20 5.04 20.87
C GLY A 76 -13.59 5.63 21.03
N LYS A 77 -14.45 5.06 21.88
CA LYS A 77 -15.80 5.58 22.13
C LYS A 77 -15.80 7.06 22.52
N GLU A 78 -14.90 7.44 23.41
CA GLU A 78 -14.77 8.81 23.93
C GLU A 78 -13.69 9.63 23.19
N ASP A 79 -12.95 9.01 22.27
CA ASP A 79 -11.84 9.63 21.54
C ASP A 79 -11.63 8.92 20.21
N PHE A 80 -12.05 9.55 19.11
CA PHE A 80 -12.01 8.94 17.77
C PHE A 80 -10.59 8.55 17.35
N THR A 81 -9.56 9.21 17.88
CA THR A 81 -8.15 8.92 17.53
C THR A 81 -7.69 7.54 18.02
N LYS A 82 -8.45 6.94 18.95
CA LYS A 82 -8.19 5.59 19.50
C LYS A 82 -9.04 4.51 18.82
N ILE A 83 -9.93 4.87 17.89
CA ILE A 83 -10.66 3.87 17.12
C ILE A 83 -9.66 3.17 16.18
N PRO A 84 -9.49 1.85 16.25
CA PRO A 84 -8.63 1.13 15.34
C PRO A 84 -9.13 1.29 13.90
N HIS A 85 -8.29 1.83 13.03
CA HIS A 85 -8.62 2.05 11.63
C HIS A 85 -8.66 0.72 10.88
N GLY A 86 -9.72 0.41 10.14
CA GLY A 86 -9.73 -0.79 9.31
C GLY A 86 -11.12 -1.29 9.01
N LEU A 87 -11.27 -1.92 7.85
CA LEU A 87 -12.57 -2.31 7.29
C LEU A 87 -12.55 -3.79 6.87
N ALA A 88 -13.71 -4.42 6.89
CA ALA A 88 -13.92 -5.73 6.27
C ALA A 88 -14.15 -5.58 4.75
N GLY A 89 -14.01 -6.64 3.95
CA GLY A 89 -14.26 -6.52 2.50
C GLY A 89 -13.46 -7.48 1.61
N VAL A 90 -12.66 -8.39 2.17
CA VAL A 90 -11.94 -9.39 1.35
C VAL A 90 -12.92 -10.31 0.61
N GLN A 91 -14.03 -10.67 1.26
CA GLN A 91 -15.07 -11.54 0.70
C GLN A 91 -15.92 -10.78 -0.34
N ASP A 92 -16.28 -9.53 -0.03
CA ASP A 92 -17.28 -8.80 -0.80
C ASP A 92 -16.70 -8.05 -2.01
N ARG A 93 -15.39 -7.84 -2.06
CA ARG A 93 -14.71 -7.05 -3.10
C ARG A 93 -15.18 -7.36 -4.52
N MET A 94 -15.26 -8.64 -4.88
CA MET A 94 -15.59 -9.02 -6.25
C MET A 94 -17.04 -8.67 -6.60
N SER A 95 -18.02 -9.10 -5.79
CA SER A 95 -19.45 -8.85 -6.07
C SER A 95 -19.80 -7.37 -5.97
N VAL A 96 -19.24 -6.63 -5.01
CA VAL A 96 -19.51 -5.20 -4.87
C VAL A 96 -18.96 -4.42 -6.06
N MET A 97 -17.75 -4.74 -6.53
CA MET A 97 -17.17 -4.10 -7.71
C MET A 97 -17.89 -4.49 -8.99
N TRP A 98 -18.40 -5.73 -9.09
CA TRP A 98 -19.25 -6.14 -10.20
C TRP A 98 -20.55 -5.35 -10.23
N GLU A 99 -21.28 -5.32 -9.13
CA GLU A 99 -22.54 -4.59 -8.99
C GLU A 99 -22.37 -3.09 -9.27
N ARG A 100 -21.31 -2.47 -8.74
CA ARG A 100 -21.15 -1.00 -8.84
C ARG A 100 -20.38 -0.54 -10.05
N GLY A 101 -19.58 -1.40 -10.66
CA GLY A 101 -18.77 -1.11 -11.83
C GLY A 101 -19.36 -1.65 -13.13
N VAL A 102 -19.68 -2.94 -13.17
CA VAL A 102 -20.11 -3.64 -14.38
C VAL A 102 -21.60 -3.45 -14.63
N VAL A 103 -22.44 -3.79 -13.64
CA VAL A 103 -23.91 -3.71 -13.78
C VAL A 103 -24.39 -2.29 -14.03
N THR A 104 -23.73 -1.29 -13.44
CA THR A 104 -24.03 0.14 -13.67
C THR A 104 -23.51 0.67 -15.01
N GLY A 105 -22.77 -0.13 -15.78
CA GLY A 105 -22.18 0.27 -17.07
C GLY A 105 -20.98 1.21 -16.95
N LYS A 106 -20.34 1.33 -15.79
CA LYS A 106 -19.11 2.14 -15.64
C LYS A 106 -17.91 1.49 -16.30
N MET A 107 -17.83 0.17 -16.30
CA MET A 107 -16.79 -0.61 -16.96
C MET A 107 -17.34 -1.94 -17.49
N ASP A 108 -16.67 -2.54 -18.47
CA ASP A 108 -17.00 -3.90 -18.92
C ASP A 108 -16.35 -4.98 -18.04
N GLU A 109 -16.73 -6.24 -18.30
CA GLU A 109 -16.19 -7.42 -17.62
C GLU A 109 -14.68 -7.61 -17.81
N ASN A 110 -14.11 -7.19 -18.96
CA ASN A 110 -12.68 -7.31 -19.22
C ASN A 110 -11.90 -6.32 -18.36
N ARG A 111 -12.42 -5.10 -18.19
CA ARG A 111 -11.85 -4.09 -17.30
C ARG A 111 -12.01 -4.49 -15.84
N PHE A 112 -13.12 -5.12 -15.47
CA PHE A 112 -13.29 -5.75 -14.16
C PHE A 112 -12.19 -6.78 -13.87
N VAL A 113 -11.88 -7.67 -14.81
CA VAL A 113 -10.76 -8.62 -14.70
C VAL A 113 -9.43 -7.88 -14.53
N ALA A 114 -9.21 -6.80 -15.29
CA ALA A 114 -7.99 -6.02 -15.22
C ALA A 114 -7.75 -5.39 -13.83
N VAL A 115 -8.75 -4.70 -13.28
CA VAL A 115 -8.61 -3.99 -11.98
C VAL A 115 -8.62 -4.93 -10.78
N THR A 116 -9.21 -6.12 -10.90
CA THR A 116 -9.31 -7.08 -9.80
C THR A 116 -8.20 -8.12 -9.79
N SER A 117 -7.49 -8.35 -10.91
CA SER A 117 -6.44 -9.38 -11.01
C SER A 117 -5.28 -9.02 -11.95
N SER A 118 -5.51 -8.75 -13.24
CA SER A 118 -4.42 -8.69 -14.23
C SER A 118 -3.43 -7.56 -13.97
N ASN A 119 -3.90 -6.38 -13.57
CA ASN A 119 -3.03 -5.24 -13.29
C ASN A 119 -2.19 -5.47 -12.05
N ALA A 120 -2.76 -6.05 -10.98
CA ALA A 120 -1.99 -6.46 -9.80
C ALA A 120 -0.91 -7.47 -10.17
N ALA A 121 -1.23 -8.49 -10.98
CA ALA A 121 -0.25 -9.47 -11.44
C ALA A 121 0.88 -8.83 -12.27
N LYS A 122 0.59 -7.82 -13.10
CA LYS A 122 1.63 -7.08 -13.86
C LYS A 122 2.52 -6.24 -12.95
N ILE A 123 1.92 -5.52 -11.98
CA ILE A 123 2.62 -4.66 -11.02
C ILE A 123 3.55 -5.51 -10.12
N TYR A 124 3.06 -6.64 -9.62
CA TYR A 124 3.79 -7.53 -8.72
C TYR A 124 4.59 -8.64 -9.44
N ASN A 125 4.80 -8.51 -10.76
CA ASN A 125 5.65 -9.40 -11.57
C ASN A 125 5.23 -10.88 -11.59
N LEU A 126 3.93 -11.14 -11.58
CA LEU A 126 3.32 -12.48 -11.66
C LEU A 126 2.51 -12.70 -12.95
N TYR A 127 2.45 -11.73 -13.85
CA TYR A 127 1.74 -11.89 -15.13
C TYR A 127 2.63 -12.59 -16.18
N PRO A 128 2.11 -13.54 -16.98
CA PRO A 128 0.73 -14.04 -17.05
C PRO A 128 0.47 -15.27 -16.16
N ARG A 129 1.41 -15.67 -15.30
CA ARG A 129 1.24 -16.81 -14.38
C ARG A 129 -0.03 -16.67 -13.52
N LYS A 130 -0.38 -15.44 -13.12
CA LYS A 130 -1.67 -15.08 -12.51
C LYS A 130 -2.38 -14.00 -13.29
N GLY A 131 -3.70 -13.90 -13.09
CA GLY A 131 -4.53 -12.83 -13.67
C GLY A 131 -4.76 -12.97 -15.17
N ARG A 132 -4.60 -14.17 -15.74
CA ARG A 132 -4.97 -14.50 -17.13
C ARG A 132 -5.29 -16.00 -17.25
N ILE A 133 -6.32 -16.33 -18.02
CA ILE A 133 -6.67 -17.72 -18.37
C ILE A 133 -5.99 -18.05 -19.71
N ILE A 134 -4.86 -18.75 -19.64
CA ILE A 134 -4.11 -19.27 -20.79
C ILE A 134 -3.37 -20.56 -20.41
N PRO A 135 -3.03 -21.44 -21.38
CA PRO A 135 -2.13 -22.55 -21.12
C PRO A 135 -0.82 -22.09 -20.44
N GLY A 136 -0.41 -22.79 -19.38
CA GLY A 136 0.79 -22.49 -18.60
C GLY A 136 0.60 -21.50 -17.44
N ALA A 137 -0.56 -20.86 -17.31
CA ALA A 137 -0.89 -20.07 -16.10
C ALA A 137 -1.24 -20.98 -14.91
N ASP A 138 -1.13 -20.45 -13.68
CA ASP A 138 -1.63 -21.15 -12.50
C ASP A 138 -3.15 -21.28 -12.59
N ALA A 139 -3.68 -22.45 -12.23
CA ALA A 139 -5.12 -22.73 -12.19
C ALA A 139 -5.79 -22.12 -10.94
N ASP A 140 -5.75 -20.79 -10.85
CA ASP A 140 -6.52 -19.97 -9.91
C ASP A 140 -7.67 -19.33 -10.67
N LEU A 141 -8.85 -19.97 -10.62
CA LEU A 141 -9.99 -19.68 -11.49
C LEU A 141 -11.25 -19.47 -10.65
N VAL A 142 -12.17 -18.66 -11.17
CA VAL A 142 -13.50 -18.46 -10.59
C VAL A 142 -14.52 -18.69 -11.69
N VAL A 143 -15.48 -19.58 -11.45
CA VAL A 143 -16.71 -19.65 -12.27
C VAL A 143 -17.64 -18.60 -11.69
N TRP A 144 -17.88 -17.56 -12.48
CA TRP A 144 -18.64 -16.39 -12.08
C TRP A 144 -19.99 -16.39 -12.76
N ASP A 145 -21.06 -16.33 -11.98
CA ASP A 145 -22.42 -16.16 -12.50
C ASP A 145 -22.78 -14.68 -12.47
N PRO A 146 -22.87 -14.01 -13.63
CA PRO A 146 -23.18 -12.59 -13.71
C PRO A 146 -24.64 -12.26 -13.40
N ASP A 147 -25.55 -13.23 -13.55
CA ASP A 147 -27.00 -13.05 -13.42
C ASP A 147 -27.51 -13.44 -12.04
N ALA A 148 -26.80 -14.35 -11.35
CA ALA A 148 -27.07 -14.64 -9.95
C ALA A 148 -26.90 -13.41 -9.07
N ALA A 149 -27.79 -13.27 -8.08
CA ALA A 149 -27.75 -12.20 -7.11
C ALA A 149 -27.67 -12.75 -5.68
N ARG A 150 -26.90 -12.07 -4.83
CA ARG A 150 -26.86 -12.31 -3.38
C ARG A 150 -27.08 -11.02 -2.61
N MET A 151 -27.65 -11.13 -1.42
CA MET A 151 -27.69 -10.02 -0.46
C MET A 151 -26.49 -10.15 0.47
N ILE A 152 -25.71 -9.09 0.62
CA ILE A 152 -24.61 -9.06 1.58
C ILE A 152 -25.20 -8.89 2.98
N SER A 153 -24.82 -9.79 3.89
CA SER A 153 -25.19 -9.68 5.29
C SER A 153 -24.10 -10.24 6.20
N VAL A 154 -23.85 -9.56 7.31
CA VAL A 154 -23.00 -10.02 8.42
C VAL A 154 -23.39 -11.41 8.91
N SER A 155 -24.67 -11.77 8.86
CA SER A 155 -25.17 -13.09 9.28
C SER A 155 -24.72 -14.25 8.40
N THR A 156 -24.30 -13.97 7.16
CA THR A 156 -23.92 -14.97 6.15
C THR A 156 -22.45 -14.88 5.74
N GLN A 157 -21.73 -13.87 6.23
CA GLN A 157 -20.33 -13.67 5.87
C GLN A 157 -19.42 -14.68 6.59
N VAL A 158 -18.30 -15.01 5.94
CA VAL A 158 -17.23 -15.83 6.53
C VAL A 158 -16.01 -14.99 6.91
N GLN A 159 -15.91 -13.76 6.38
CA GLN A 159 -14.86 -12.82 6.78
C GLN A 159 -15.03 -12.38 8.24
N GLY A 160 -13.92 -11.98 8.88
CA GLY A 160 -13.95 -11.51 10.26
C GLY A 160 -14.70 -10.18 10.43
N GLY A 161 -15.13 -9.93 11.68
CA GLY A 161 -15.88 -8.74 12.07
C GLY A 161 -17.36 -9.04 12.33
N ASP A 162 -17.97 -8.25 13.21
CA ASP A 162 -19.38 -8.30 13.61
C ASP A 162 -20.21 -7.21 12.91
N PHE A 163 -19.65 -6.59 11.87
CA PHE A 163 -20.29 -5.56 11.06
C PHE A 163 -19.87 -5.71 9.59
N ASN A 164 -20.81 -5.52 8.66
CA ASN A 164 -20.52 -5.41 7.23
C ASN A 164 -20.95 -4.03 6.71
N MET A 165 -20.04 -3.30 6.07
CA MET A 165 -20.33 -1.95 5.56
C MET A 165 -21.27 -1.94 4.35
N TYR A 166 -21.47 -3.10 3.73
CA TYR A 166 -22.35 -3.29 2.59
C TYR A 166 -23.63 -4.05 3.01
N GLU A 167 -23.99 -4.03 4.30
CA GLU A 167 -25.17 -4.71 4.83
C GLU A 167 -26.42 -4.36 4.01
N GLY A 168 -27.16 -5.40 3.58
CA GLY A 168 -28.38 -5.26 2.77
C GLY A 168 -28.14 -4.94 1.30
N LEU A 169 -26.89 -4.76 0.86
CA LEU A 169 -26.60 -4.53 -0.55
C LEU A 169 -26.87 -5.81 -1.36
N ARG A 170 -27.80 -5.72 -2.31
CA ARG A 170 -27.99 -6.73 -3.34
C ARG A 170 -26.90 -6.57 -4.40
N CYS A 171 -26.14 -7.61 -4.67
CA CYS A 171 -25.13 -7.63 -5.73
C CYS A 171 -25.42 -8.76 -6.71
N HIS A 172 -25.43 -8.43 -8.00
CA HIS A 172 -25.24 -9.41 -9.07
C HIS A 172 -23.76 -9.80 -9.15
N GLY A 173 -23.48 -10.91 -9.83
CA GLY A 173 -22.12 -11.42 -9.90
C GLY A 173 -21.75 -12.19 -8.64
N VAL A 174 -21.93 -13.51 -8.70
CA VAL A 174 -21.66 -14.43 -7.58
C VAL A 174 -20.61 -15.46 -8.00
N PRO A 175 -19.59 -15.72 -7.17
CA PRO A 175 -18.67 -16.82 -7.43
C PRO A 175 -19.37 -18.15 -7.12
N LEU A 176 -19.69 -18.94 -8.15
CA LEU A 176 -20.28 -20.28 -7.97
C LEU A 176 -19.23 -21.29 -7.53
N VAL A 177 -18.08 -21.23 -8.19
CA VAL A 177 -16.95 -22.14 -7.98
C VAL A 177 -15.67 -21.34 -7.89
N THR A 178 -14.84 -21.64 -6.90
CA THR A 178 -13.46 -21.13 -6.80
C THR A 178 -12.50 -22.30 -6.85
N ILE A 179 -11.56 -22.21 -7.80
CA ILE A 179 -10.46 -23.15 -7.99
C ILE A 179 -9.19 -22.42 -7.58
N SER A 180 -8.39 -23.03 -6.72
CA SER A 180 -7.08 -22.51 -6.31
C SER A 180 -6.04 -23.61 -6.49
N ARG A 181 -4.96 -23.30 -7.20
CA ARG A 181 -3.89 -24.24 -7.53
C ARG A 181 -4.40 -25.53 -8.20
N GLY A 182 -5.42 -25.41 -9.04
CA GLY A 182 -6.05 -26.54 -9.74
C GLY A 182 -6.94 -27.43 -8.88
N ARG A 183 -7.32 -26.98 -7.67
CA ARG A 183 -8.21 -27.71 -6.76
C ARG A 183 -9.48 -26.92 -6.51
N LEU A 184 -10.61 -27.61 -6.49
CA LEU A 184 -11.87 -27.05 -6.01
C LEU A 184 -11.72 -26.69 -4.53
N VAL A 185 -11.89 -25.41 -4.18
CA VAL A 185 -11.76 -24.95 -2.79
C VAL A 185 -13.04 -24.34 -2.23
N CYS A 186 -13.95 -23.92 -3.11
CA CYS A 186 -15.27 -23.46 -2.75
C CYS A 186 -16.24 -23.79 -3.88
N GLU A 187 -17.39 -24.38 -3.54
CA GLU A 187 -18.47 -24.68 -4.47
C GLU A 187 -19.81 -24.46 -3.77
N ASN A 188 -20.72 -23.70 -4.37
CA ASN A 188 -22.07 -23.45 -3.84
C ASN A 188 -22.08 -23.01 -2.36
N GLY A 189 -21.10 -22.17 -1.97
CA GLY A 189 -20.97 -21.67 -0.60
C GLY A 189 -20.27 -22.63 0.39
N VAL A 190 -19.92 -23.85 -0.03
CA VAL A 190 -19.22 -24.82 0.82
C VAL A 190 -17.71 -24.69 0.59
N PHE A 191 -16.99 -24.26 1.63
CA PHE A 191 -15.53 -24.16 1.62
C PHE A 191 -14.88 -25.51 1.97
N MET A 192 -13.89 -25.92 1.17
CA MET A 192 -13.25 -27.23 1.24
C MET A 192 -11.74 -27.14 0.96
N CYS A 193 -10.99 -26.47 1.84
CA CYS A 193 -9.55 -26.33 1.69
C CYS A 193 -8.84 -26.45 3.05
N ALA A 194 -7.75 -27.22 3.09
CA ALA A 194 -6.94 -27.36 4.29
C ALA A 194 -6.05 -26.13 4.51
N GLU A 195 -5.85 -25.75 5.77
CA GLU A 195 -4.89 -24.72 6.16
C GLU A 195 -3.48 -25.05 5.63
N GLY A 196 -2.73 -24.03 5.20
CA GLY A 196 -1.38 -24.21 4.64
C GLY A 196 -1.32 -24.69 3.19
N SER A 197 -2.47 -24.89 2.52
CA SER A 197 -2.52 -25.22 1.09
C SER A 197 -2.00 -24.09 0.19
N GLY A 198 -2.15 -22.84 0.63
CA GLY A 198 -1.58 -21.66 -0.02
C GLY A 198 -0.05 -21.70 -0.03
N LYS A 199 0.57 -21.02 -0.99
CA LYS A 199 2.03 -20.90 -1.11
C LYS A 199 2.44 -19.45 -1.29
N PHE A 200 3.57 -19.10 -0.68
CA PHE A 200 4.25 -17.84 -0.96
C PHE A 200 4.75 -17.82 -2.41
N TYR A 201 4.65 -16.66 -3.06
CA TYR A 201 5.20 -16.42 -4.39
C TYR A 201 6.35 -15.42 -4.27
N PRO A 202 7.61 -15.85 -4.48
CA PRO A 202 8.73 -14.94 -4.60
C PRO A 202 8.50 -13.99 -5.79
N GLN A 203 8.58 -12.69 -5.55
CA GLN A 203 8.42 -11.67 -6.59
C GLN A 203 9.80 -11.24 -7.09
N ARG A 204 10.08 -11.49 -8.37
CA ARG A 204 11.33 -11.02 -8.99
C ARG A 204 11.31 -9.49 -9.08
N THR A 205 12.46 -8.86 -8.83
CA THR A 205 12.64 -7.41 -8.99
C THR A 205 12.48 -6.99 -10.46
N PHE A 206 12.35 -5.68 -10.68
CA PHE A 206 12.24 -5.05 -12.01
C PHE A 206 11.11 -5.61 -12.88
N PRO A 207 9.82 -5.50 -12.44
CA PRO A 207 8.70 -5.80 -13.32
C PRO A 207 8.75 -4.97 -14.60
N ASP A 208 8.78 -5.64 -15.76
CA ASP A 208 8.84 -4.98 -17.08
C ASP A 208 7.72 -3.97 -17.27
N TYR A 209 6.53 -4.27 -16.75
CA TYR A 209 5.36 -3.38 -16.79
C TYR A 209 5.64 -1.99 -16.22
N LEU A 210 6.47 -1.91 -15.18
CA LEU A 210 6.85 -0.64 -14.53
C LEU A 210 8.15 -0.09 -15.11
N TYR A 211 9.19 -0.93 -15.20
CA TYR A 211 10.57 -0.48 -15.41
C TYR A 211 10.98 -0.32 -16.88
N LYS A 212 10.32 -1.02 -17.83
CA LYS A 212 10.72 -0.96 -19.25
C LYS A 212 10.75 0.47 -19.80
N LYS A 213 9.75 1.29 -19.42
CA LYS A 213 9.67 2.71 -19.78
C LYS A 213 10.67 3.59 -19.02
N MET A 214 11.00 3.24 -17.77
CA MET A 214 11.96 3.98 -16.97
C MET A 214 13.38 3.86 -17.55
N VAL A 215 13.78 2.65 -17.96
CA VAL A 215 15.08 2.41 -18.60
C VAL A 215 15.24 3.25 -19.88
N GLN A 216 14.19 3.40 -20.69
CA GLN A 216 14.26 4.24 -21.88
C GLN A 216 14.30 5.74 -21.56
N ARG A 217 13.56 6.16 -20.52
CA ARG A 217 13.56 7.55 -20.06
C ARG A 217 14.94 7.99 -19.57
N GLU A 218 15.66 7.12 -18.87
CA GLU A 218 16.98 7.43 -18.32
C GLU A 218 18.04 7.66 -19.40
N LYS A 219 17.95 6.93 -20.52
CA LYS A 219 18.85 7.10 -21.69
C LYS A 219 18.70 8.46 -22.40
N ALA A 220 17.62 9.19 -22.16
CA ALA A 220 17.29 10.40 -22.89
C ALA A 220 17.93 11.69 -22.31
N ILE A 221 18.63 11.61 -21.17
CA ILE A 221 19.23 12.77 -20.51
C ILE A 221 20.60 13.06 -21.15
N LYS A 222 20.81 14.31 -21.60
CA LYS A 222 22.09 14.78 -22.15
C LYS A 222 22.50 16.09 -21.49
N GLY A 223 23.76 16.17 -21.08
CA GLY A 223 24.38 17.43 -20.67
C GLY A 223 24.59 18.34 -21.88
N VAL A 224 24.79 19.62 -21.60
CA VAL A 224 25.29 20.58 -22.59
C VAL A 224 26.81 20.59 -22.45
N ASP A 225 27.51 20.28 -23.54
CA ASP A 225 28.95 20.41 -23.59
C ASP A 225 29.33 21.90 -23.54
N ARG A 226 30.25 22.26 -22.63
CA ARG A 226 30.69 23.63 -22.40
C ARG A 226 32.18 23.63 -22.11
N ASP A 227 32.86 24.64 -22.61
CA ASP A 227 34.24 24.90 -22.19
C ASP A 227 34.29 25.13 -20.67
N PRO A 228 35.33 24.65 -19.97
CA PRO A 228 35.53 24.95 -18.57
C PRO A 228 35.56 26.46 -18.33
N TYR A 229 34.85 26.93 -17.30
CA TYR A 229 34.89 28.35 -16.93
C TYR A 229 36.32 28.76 -16.56
N SER A 230 36.90 29.66 -17.35
CA SER A 230 38.28 30.14 -17.19
C SER A 230 38.37 31.53 -16.54
N GLY A 231 37.23 32.11 -16.14
CA GLY A 231 37.20 33.43 -15.50
C GLY A 231 37.56 33.37 -14.02
N ASP A 232 37.79 34.54 -13.42
CA ASP A 232 38.03 34.65 -11.99
C ASP A 232 36.79 34.24 -11.19
N VAL A 233 37.02 33.59 -10.05
CA VAL A 233 35.96 33.26 -9.07
C VAL A 233 36.16 34.16 -7.87
N ALA A 234 35.15 34.98 -7.54
CA ALA A 234 35.20 35.85 -6.37
C ALA A 234 35.35 35.02 -5.09
N LYS A 235 36.35 35.38 -4.27
CA LYS A 235 36.48 34.82 -2.92
C LYS A 235 35.51 35.56 -2.00
N VAL A 236 34.37 34.94 -1.72
CA VAL A 236 33.46 35.44 -0.68
C VAL A 236 34.05 35.05 0.68
N ALA A 237 34.61 36.03 1.39
CA ALA A 237 34.97 35.83 2.78
C ALA A 237 33.70 35.81 3.62
N ASN A 238 33.27 34.63 4.09
CA ASN A 238 32.26 34.54 5.14
C ASN A 238 32.76 35.36 6.34
N THR A 239 32.16 36.52 6.57
CA THR A 239 32.57 37.49 7.59
C THR A 239 32.09 37.07 8.99
N MET A 240 32.16 35.77 9.28
CA MET A 240 31.84 35.15 10.56
C MET A 240 33.02 34.33 11.10
N LYS A 241 34.23 34.55 10.58
CA LYS A 241 35.44 33.86 11.05
C LYS A 241 36.64 34.81 11.13
N LYS A 242 36.46 35.96 11.79
CA LYS A 242 37.61 36.80 12.14
C LYS A 242 37.42 37.59 13.43
N GLU A 243 37.19 36.87 14.52
CA GLU A 243 37.79 37.21 15.81
C GLU A 243 38.15 35.90 16.51
N LEU A 244 39.42 35.52 16.38
CA LEU A 244 40.24 34.80 17.36
C LEU A 244 41.53 34.47 16.64
N GLY A 245 42.49 35.38 16.75
CA GLY A 245 43.82 35.22 16.19
C GLY A 245 44.51 34.00 16.76
N LEU A 246 44.96 33.12 15.88
CA LEU A 246 45.98 32.12 16.16
C LEU A 246 46.91 32.07 14.94
N GLY A 247 48.18 32.41 15.17
CA GLY A 247 49.26 32.27 14.21
C GLY A 247 49.56 30.79 13.90
N PRO A 248 50.52 30.51 13.00
CA PRO A 248 50.80 29.16 12.56
C PRO A 248 51.40 28.35 13.71
N MET A 249 50.80 27.21 14.03
CA MET A 249 51.30 26.26 15.03
C MET A 249 51.78 24.99 14.32
N ASP A 250 53.09 24.85 14.21
CA ASP A 250 53.78 23.57 14.12
C ASP A 250 53.70 22.87 15.50
N GLY A 251 53.28 21.60 15.55
CA GLY A 251 53.45 20.74 16.74
C GLY A 251 52.28 19.80 17.08
N ASP A 252 52.62 18.50 17.20
CA ASP A 252 51.79 17.34 17.54
C ASP A 252 51.12 17.36 18.96
N PRO A 253 50.17 16.44 19.29
CA PRO A 253 48.99 16.74 20.08
C PRO A 253 49.03 16.20 21.52
N LYS A 254 48.47 16.95 22.49
CA LYS A 254 48.05 16.43 23.80
C LYS A 254 46.83 17.16 24.37
N GLY A 255 45.71 16.43 24.52
CA GLY A 255 44.91 16.39 25.76
C GLY A 255 43.72 17.37 26.01
N VAL A 256 42.50 16.92 25.64
CA VAL A 256 41.20 16.92 26.37
C VAL A 256 40.51 18.27 26.81
N PRO A 257 39.20 18.29 27.16
CA PRO A 257 38.04 18.55 26.28
C PRO A 257 37.27 19.83 26.65
N ARG A 258 36.53 20.44 25.70
CA ARG A 258 35.40 21.32 26.06
C ARG A 258 34.19 21.15 25.15
N ALA A 259 33.06 21.18 25.83
CA ALA A 259 31.73 20.78 25.41
C ALA A 259 31.06 21.74 24.42
N HIS A 260 30.18 21.14 23.62
CA HIS A 260 29.04 21.69 22.88
C HIS A 260 28.73 23.18 23.04
N GLN A 261 28.80 23.89 21.91
CA GLN A 261 27.61 24.49 21.28
C GLN A 261 27.99 24.89 19.84
N GLY A 262 27.44 24.18 18.86
CA GLY A 262 27.61 24.47 17.44
C GLY A 262 26.23 24.48 16.78
N VAL A 263 25.75 25.68 16.45
CA VAL A 263 24.66 25.89 15.50
C VAL A 263 25.14 25.29 14.17
N ARG A 264 24.41 24.30 13.64
CA ARG A 264 24.73 23.70 12.34
C ARG A 264 24.33 24.66 11.22
N ASP A 265 25.29 25.03 10.39
CA ASP A 265 25.04 25.68 9.11
C ASP A 265 24.53 24.62 8.12
N LEU A 266 23.31 24.80 7.61
CA LEU A 266 22.67 23.86 6.68
C LEU A 266 23.27 23.92 5.26
N HIS A 267 24.07 24.94 4.94
CA HIS A 267 24.60 25.14 3.58
C HIS A 267 25.98 24.53 3.32
N GLU A 268 26.68 24.03 4.36
CA GLU A 268 27.95 23.29 4.21
C GLU A 268 27.79 21.75 4.25
N SER A 269 26.59 21.24 3.98
CA SER A 269 26.34 19.81 3.81
C SER A 269 26.95 19.29 2.50
N SER A 270 28.26 19.03 2.49
CA SER A 270 28.91 18.22 1.45
C SER A 270 28.59 16.75 1.67
N PHE A 271 27.50 16.27 1.06
CA PHE A 271 27.26 14.83 0.95
C PHE A 271 28.29 14.25 -0.03
N SER A 272 29.38 13.68 0.48
CA SER A 272 30.31 12.85 -0.27
C SER A 272 30.17 11.40 0.20
N LEU A 273 29.84 10.50 -0.73
CA LEU A 273 29.71 9.05 -0.47
C LEU A 273 31.02 8.28 -0.71
N SER A 274 32.17 8.95 -0.69
CA SER A 274 33.47 8.31 -0.80
C SER A 274 34.40 8.79 0.31
N GLY A 275 34.45 8.01 1.39
CA GLY A 275 35.34 8.17 2.53
C GLY A 275 34.95 7.19 3.63
N SER A 276 35.93 6.64 4.34
CA SER A 276 35.69 5.75 5.49
C SER A 276 34.83 6.45 6.53
N GLN A 277 33.75 5.81 6.97
CA GLN A 277 32.86 6.33 8.00
C GLN A 277 33.49 6.11 9.39
N VAL A 278 33.16 7.00 10.33
CA VAL A 278 33.75 7.07 11.68
C VAL A 278 33.60 5.76 12.48
N ASP A 279 32.68 4.91 12.05
CA ASP A 279 32.25 3.65 12.64
C ASP A 279 32.69 2.41 11.85
N ASP A 280 33.44 2.56 10.75
CA ASP A 280 33.96 1.44 9.95
C ASP A 280 34.94 0.54 10.73
N HIS A 281 35.56 1.06 11.80
CA HIS A 281 36.43 0.31 12.69
C HIS A 281 35.71 -0.37 13.85
N VAL A 282 34.38 -0.21 13.96
CA VAL A 282 33.58 -0.89 14.99
C VAL A 282 33.11 -2.24 14.45
N PRO A 283 33.55 -3.38 15.02
CA PRO A 283 33.11 -4.67 14.55
C PRO A 283 31.59 -4.81 14.71
N LYS A 284 30.89 -5.04 13.60
CA LYS A 284 29.43 -5.28 13.59
C LYS A 284 29.12 -6.48 14.49
N ARG A 285 28.45 -6.24 15.62
CA ARG A 285 27.83 -7.32 16.39
C ARG A 285 26.87 -8.07 15.46
N SER A 286 27.06 -9.38 15.35
CA SER A 286 26.10 -10.29 14.73
C SER A 286 24.71 -9.99 15.29
N SER A 287 23.80 -9.56 14.43
CA SER A 287 22.42 -9.26 14.78
C SER A 287 21.80 -10.45 15.50
N ALA A 288 21.51 -10.29 16.79
CA ALA A 288 20.59 -11.17 17.49
C ALA A 288 19.23 -11.07 16.78
N ARG A 289 18.74 -12.19 16.24
CA ARG A 289 17.35 -12.28 15.77
C ARG A 289 16.45 -12.05 16.97
N ILE A 290 15.76 -10.90 16.98
CA ILE A 290 14.65 -10.67 17.91
C ILE A 290 13.47 -11.48 17.35
N LEU A 291 13.30 -12.70 17.87
CA LEU A 291 12.03 -13.40 17.83
C LEU A 291 11.20 -12.91 19.03
N ALA A 292 10.01 -12.36 18.74
CA ALA A 292 8.99 -11.82 19.64
C ALA A 292 9.07 -10.29 19.95
N PRO A 293 8.19 -9.46 19.37
CA PRO A 293 7.91 -8.11 19.85
C PRO A 293 7.04 -8.14 21.14
N PRO A 294 7.07 -7.08 21.96
CA PRO A 294 6.52 -7.10 23.33
C PRO A 294 4.99 -7.05 23.31
N GLY A 295 4.34 -8.07 23.91
CA GLY A 295 2.89 -8.12 24.05
C GLY A 295 2.23 -9.50 24.19
N GLY A 296 2.98 -10.61 24.19
CA GLY A 296 2.42 -11.96 24.35
C GLY A 296 2.46 -12.45 25.80
N ARG A 297 1.29 -12.71 26.41
CA ARG A 297 1.16 -13.51 27.63
C ARG A 297 1.43 -14.98 27.31
N SER A 298 2.28 -15.66 28.09
CA SER A 298 2.30 -17.12 28.20
C SER A 298 1.50 -17.54 29.43
N SER A 299 0.38 -18.22 29.23
CA SER A 299 -0.24 -19.04 30.28
C SER A 299 0.47 -20.39 30.30
N GLY A 300 0.92 -20.79 31.49
CA GLY A 300 1.68 -22.01 31.73
C GLY A 300 0.90 -23.29 31.45
N ILE A 301 1.69 -24.34 31.24
CA ILE A 301 1.29 -25.73 31.10
C ILE A 301 0.72 -26.23 32.43
N TRP A 302 -0.51 -26.75 32.40
CA TRP A 302 -0.91 -28.06 32.93
C TRP A 302 -1.92 -28.65 31.96
#